data_AF-A0A132BYF8-F1
#
_entry.id   AF-A0A132BYF8-F1
#
_cell.length_a   1.000
_cell.length_b   1.000
_cell.length_c   1.000
_cell.angle_alpha   90.00
_cell.angle_beta   90.00
_cell.angle_gamma   90.00
#
_symmetry.space_group_name_H-M   'P 1'
#
loop_
_entity.id
_entity.type
_entity.pdbx_description
1 polymer ?
#
loop_
_entity_poly.entity_id
_entity_poly.type
_entity_poly.pdbx_seq_one_letter_code
_entity_poly.pdbx_strand_id
1 'polypeptide(L)'
;MAIEQPATRPANPRFSSGPCAKPPTFDLSKLAGAPLGRSHRAAVGKEKLLSAIEGTREILGIPAEYKIGIVPASDTGAVEMALWNLLGERKVEMIAWESFGAGWVTDVVKQLKIDAEVKTADYGEIVDLSTVNPAHDVVFTWNGTTSGVKVPNGDWIADDRDGLTICDATSAAFAQDLPWQKLDVTTFSWQKVLGGEAAHGMIVLSPRAVERLESYTPAWPLPKIFRLTKGGKLIDGVFRGETINTPSMLAVEDYLFALDWARSVGGLQGLIGRANANAEAIHAFTYANDWIENLAADPATRSNTSVCLKFTDKRIADGASFAKAVAKRLEAEGIALDIGAYRDAPAGLRIWCGGTVETSDIEAMLPWLAWAFEAEIAAQR
;
A
#
# COMPACT_ATOMS: atom_id res chain seq x y z
N MET A 1 7.69 42.51 -1.28
CA MET A 1 6.73 42.29 -0.18
C MET A 1 7.13 40.99 0.49
N ALA A 2 7.06 40.90 1.82
CA ALA A 2 7.36 39.64 2.51
C ALA A 2 6.29 38.61 2.12
N ILE A 3 6.70 37.36 1.86
CA ILE A 3 5.77 36.27 1.58
C ILE A 3 5.24 35.81 2.95
N GLU A 4 4.00 36.21 3.27
CA GLU A 4 3.40 35.99 4.58
C GLU A 4 3.06 34.51 4.79
N GLN A 5 3.44 33.99 5.97
CA GLN A 5 3.09 32.63 6.37
C GLN A 5 1.59 32.51 6.64
N PRO A 6 0.93 31.40 6.23
CA PRO A 6 -0.45 31.14 6.62
C PRO A 6 -0.58 31.00 8.15
N ALA A 7 -1.75 31.34 8.70
CA ALA A 7 -2.00 31.22 10.14
C ALA A 7 -2.40 29.80 10.57
N THR A 8 -3.29 29.15 9.81
CA THR A 8 -3.83 27.82 10.11
C THR A 8 -2.76 26.75 9.87
N ARG A 9 -2.61 25.81 10.79
CA ARG A 9 -1.63 24.71 10.72
C ARG A 9 -2.35 23.36 10.84
N PRO A 10 -1.84 22.28 10.22
CA PRO A 10 -2.35 20.93 10.43
C PRO A 10 -2.25 20.56 11.91
N ALA A 11 -3.26 19.84 12.43
CA ALA A 11 -3.20 19.23 13.75
C ALA A 11 -2.24 18.03 13.76
N ASN A 12 -2.16 17.30 12.65
CA ASN A 12 -1.18 16.23 12.44
C ASN A 12 -0.39 16.44 11.14
N PRO A 13 0.91 16.80 11.21
CA PRO A 13 1.72 17.09 10.03
C PRO A 13 2.30 15.85 9.35
N ARG A 14 1.87 14.63 9.71
CA ARG A 14 2.45 13.38 9.21
C ARG A 14 1.73 12.90 7.94
N PHE A 15 2.40 13.06 6.79
CA PHE A 15 1.87 12.67 5.47
C PHE A 15 2.76 11.65 4.75
N SER A 16 3.57 10.90 5.49
CA SER A 16 4.42 9.80 5.00
C SER A 16 3.58 8.67 4.37
N SER A 17 4.10 8.05 3.31
CA SER A 17 3.44 6.91 2.63
C SER A 17 3.87 5.53 3.15
N GLY A 18 4.34 5.45 4.41
CA GLY A 18 4.76 4.22 5.07
C GLY A 18 6.03 4.37 5.92
N PRO A 19 5.97 4.19 7.25
CA PRO A 19 4.75 4.07 8.07
C PRO A 19 3.87 5.30 7.95
N CYS A 20 2.55 5.14 7.94
CA CYS A 20 1.60 6.25 7.81
C CYS A 20 1.08 6.74 9.17
N ALA A 21 0.37 7.86 9.18
CA ALA A 21 -0.29 8.39 10.38
C ALA A 21 -1.18 7.33 11.04
N LYS A 22 -1.16 7.29 12.38
CA LYS A 22 -2.09 6.50 13.20
C LYS A 22 -3.52 7.07 13.08
N PRO A 23 -4.57 6.29 13.40
CA PRO A 23 -5.91 6.84 13.58
C PRO A 23 -5.90 8.09 14.49
N PRO A 24 -6.70 9.13 14.21
CA PRO A 24 -6.70 10.38 14.98
C PRO A 24 -7.00 10.19 16.47
N THR A 25 -7.72 9.14 16.83
CA THR A 25 -8.07 8.78 18.22
C THR A 25 -7.07 7.84 18.88
N PHE A 26 -5.92 7.60 18.25
CA PHE A 26 -4.90 6.70 18.78
C PHE A 26 -4.18 7.31 19.98
N ASP A 27 -4.00 6.50 21.01
CA ASP A 27 -3.08 6.75 22.10
C ASP A 27 -2.50 5.43 22.60
N LEU A 28 -1.28 5.47 23.17
CA LEU A 28 -0.57 4.26 23.59
C LEU A 28 -1.32 3.45 24.66
N SER A 29 -2.19 4.07 25.47
CA SER A 29 -2.94 3.36 26.51
C SER A 29 -3.99 2.40 25.93
N LYS A 30 -4.41 2.61 24.68
CA LYS A 30 -5.28 1.69 23.93
C LYS A 30 -4.66 0.31 23.72
N LEU A 31 -3.34 0.19 23.84
CA LEU A 31 -2.61 -1.07 23.67
C LEU A 31 -2.43 -1.87 24.97
N ALA A 32 -2.99 -1.41 26.09
CA ALA A 32 -2.84 -2.07 27.38
C ALA A 32 -3.39 -3.51 27.43
N GLY A 33 -4.26 -3.88 26.48
CA GLY A 33 -4.80 -5.23 26.32
C GLY A 33 -3.86 -6.23 25.63
N ALA A 34 -2.69 -5.78 25.15
CA ALA A 34 -1.74 -6.64 24.44
C ALA A 34 -1.21 -7.75 25.38
N PRO A 35 -1.20 -9.02 24.95
CA PRO A 35 -0.67 -10.14 25.76
C PRO A 35 0.88 -10.17 25.72
N LEU A 36 1.52 -9.12 26.25
CA LEU A 36 2.97 -8.98 26.26
C LEU A 36 3.64 -10.05 27.14
N GLY A 37 4.78 -10.57 26.68
CA GLY A 37 5.52 -11.63 27.38
C GLY A 37 4.81 -12.99 27.44
N ARG A 38 3.65 -13.13 26.78
CA ARG A 38 2.88 -14.38 26.72
C ARG A 38 3.10 -15.08 25.39
N SER A 39 3.02 -16.42 25.41
CA SER A 39 3.12 -17.21 24.19
C SER A 39 1.97 -16.88 23.24
N HIS A 40 2.29 -16.49 22.00
CA HIS A 40 1.32 -16.33 20.92
C HIS A 40 0.53 -17.61 20.61
N ARG A 41 1.04 -18.78 21.02
CA ARG A 41 0.36 -20.09 20.87
C ARG A 41 -0.63 -20.40 22.00
N ALA A 42 -0.63 -19.63 23.08
CA ALA A 42 -1.65 -19.74 24.13
C ALA A 42 -2.99 -19.18 23.62
N ALA A 43 -4.09 -19.57 24.26
CA ALA A 43 -5.45 -19.18 23.86
C ALA A 43 -5.58 -17.66 23.61
N VAL A 44 -5.13 -16.83 24.55
CA VAL A 44 -5.17 -15.35 24.42
C VAL A 44 -4.43 -14.81 23.19
N GLY A 45 -3.29 -15.40 22.82
CA GLY A 45 -2.52 -14.98 21.65
C GLY A 45 -3.21 -15.40 20.35
N LYS A 46 -3.68 -16.64 20.31
CA LYS A 46 -4.44 -17.19 19.17
C LYS A 46 -5.74 -16.43 18.94
N GLU A 47 -6.47 -16.10 20.00
CA GLU A 47 -7.73 -15.34 19.94
C GLU A 47 -7.50 -13.94 19.36
N LYS A 48 -6.45 -13.23 19.78
CA LYS A 48 -6.11 -11.90 19.24
C LYS A 48 -5.71 -11.96 17.76
N LEU A 49 -4.87 -12.92 17.38
CA LEU A 49 -4.48 -13.12 15.97
C LEU A 49 -5.69 -13.51 15.10
N LEU A 50 -6.56 -14.39 15.59
CA LEU A 50 -7.79 -14.76 14.90
C LEU A 50 -8.73 -13.56 14.77
N SER A 51 -8.86 -12.73 15.82
CA SER A 51 -9.67 -11.51 15.77
C SER A 51 -9.15 -10.52 14.72
N ALA A 52 -7.83 -10.42 14.55
CA ALA A 52 -7.23 -9.59 13.51
C ALA A 52 -7.54 -10.14 12.10
N ILE A 53 -7.51 -11.46 11.93
CA ILE A 53 -7.89 -12.13 10.67
C ILE A 53 -9.37 -11.90 10.34
N GLU A 54 -10.28 -12.15 11.29
CA GLU A 54 -11.72 -12.03 11.05
C GLU A 54 -12.17 -10.56 10.93
N GLY A 55 -11.58 -9.64 11.70
CA GLY A 55 -11.85 -8.21 11.53
C GLY A 55 -11.36 -7.68 10.18
N THR A 56 -10.24 -8.19 9.67
CA THR A 56 -9.78 -7.91 8.31
C THR A 56 -10.80 -8.40 7.28
N ARG A 57 -11.30 -9.63 7.43
CA ARG A 57 -12.33 -10.21 6.56
C ARG A 57 -13.58 -9.34 6.52
N GLU A 58 -14.09 -9.01 7.70
CA GLU A 58 -15.30 -8.22 7.88
C GLU A 58 -15.19 -6.86 7.18
N ILE A 59 -14.14 -6.09 7.48
CA ILE A 59 -13.97 -4.75 6.93
C ILE A 59 -13.80 -4.81 5.41
N LEU A 60 -12.91 -5.67 4.92
CA LEU A 60 -12.59 -5.73 3.49
C LEU A 60 -13.62 -6.48 2.65
N GLY A 61 -14.63 -7.11 3.27
CA GLY A 61 -15.61 -7.93 2.56
C GLY A 61 -15.00 -9.15 1.86
N ILE A 62 -13.97 -9.76 2.46
CA ILE A 62 -13.28 -10.90 1.86
C ILE A 62 -14.20 -12.14 1.89
N PRO A 63 -14.42 -12.85 0.77
CA PRO A 63 -15.32 -14.00 0.72
C PRO A 63 -14.92 -15.12 1.70
N ALA A 64 -15.90 -15.82 2.26
CA ALA A 64 -15.69 -16.77 3.37
C ALA A 64 -14.77 -17.96 3.00
N GLU A 65 -14.77 -18.35 1.73
CA GLU A 65 -13.95 -19.41 1.17
C GLU A 65 -12.46 -19.05 1.05
N TYR A 66 -12.12 -17.75 1.14
CA TYR A 66 -10.74 -17.28 1.10
C TYR A 66 -10.04 -17.48 2.44
N LYS A 67 -8.76 -17.81 2.40
CA LYS A 67 -7.91 -17.96 3.58
C LYS A 67 -7.13 -16.67 3.81
N ILE A 68 -7.06 -16.19 5.06
CA ILE A 68 -6.34 -14.98 5.43
C ILE A 68 -5.30 -15.35 6.48
N GLY A 69 -4.04 -15.02 6.22
CA GLY A 69 -2.92 -15.33 7.09
C GLY A 69 -2.13 -14.09 7.48
N ILE A 70 -1.61 -14.09 8.71
CA ILE A 70 -0.64 -13.08 9.18
C ILE A 70 0.76 -13.68 8.99
N VAL A 71 1.62 -12.98 8.25
CA VAL A 71 2.95 -13.46 7.86
C VAL A 71 4.04 -12.48 8.28
N PRO A 72 5.29 -12.96 8.50
CA PRO A 72 6.40 -12.09 8.90
C PRO A 72 6.92 -11.24 7.74
N ALA A 73 7.75 -10.26 8.08
CA ALA A 73 8.53 -9.42 7.16
C ALA A 73 7.69 -8.47 6.28
N SER A 74 6.58 -7.96 6.85
CA SER A 74 5.69 -7.02 6.16
C SER A 74 5.16 -7.60 4.84
N ASP A 75 4.69 -6.73 3.95
CA ASP A 75 4.18 -7.17 2.65
C ASP A 75 5.26 -7.78 1.75
N THR A 76 6.53 -7.34 1.86
CA THR A 76 7.64 -8.01 1.17
C THR A 76 7.67 -9.49 1.49
N GLY A 77 7.51 -9.87 2.77
CA GLY A 77 7.41 -11.28 3.15
C GLY A 77 6.17 -11.98 2.60
N ALA A 78 5.05 -11.28 2.48
CA ALA A 78 3.81 -11.83 1.93
C ALA A 78 3.87 -12.06 0.41
N VAL A 79 4.34 -11.06 -0.36
CA VAL A 79 4.53 -11.17 -1.81
C VAL A 79 5.56 -12.25 -2.11
N GLU A 80 6.74 -12.20 -1.51
CA GLU A 80 7.78 -13.22 -1.72
C GLU A 80 7.26 -14.61 -1.36
N MET A 81 6.49 -14.75 -0.28
CA MET A 81 5.85 -16.02 0.03
C MET A 81 4.93 -16.50 -1.10
N ALA A 82 4.14 -15.61 -1.71
CA ALA A 82 3.32 -15.96 -2.86
C ALA A 82 4.16 -16.34 -4.08
N LEU A 83 5.11 -15.49 -4.48
CA LEU A 83 5.96 -15.70 -5.65
C LEU A 83 6.70 -17.03 -5.59
N TRP A 84 7.33 -17.33 -4.46
CA TRP A 84 8.15 -18.52 -4.29
C TRP A 84 7.32 -19.81 -4.20
N ASN A 85 6.08 -19.77 -3.72
CA ASN A 85 5.26 -20.98 -3.60
C ASN A 85 4.43 -21.28 -4.86
N LEU A 86 3.99 -20.25 -5.60
CA LEU A 86 2.93 -20.40 -6.60
C LEU A 86 3.39 -20.33 -8.04
N LEU A 87 4.47 -19.59 -8.32
CA LEU A 87 4.94 -19.37 -9.69
C LEU A 87 5.74 -20.56 -10.23
N GLY A 88 5.77 -20.67 -11.57
CA GLY A 88 6.54 -21.67 -12.31
C GLY A 88 5.73 -22.85 -12.85
N GLU A 89 4.47 -23.03 -12.43
CA GLU A 89 3.55 -23.99 -13.08
C GLU A 89 3.13 -23.49 -14.47
N ARG A 90 2.93 -22.17 -14.60
CA ARG A 90 2.50 -21.49 -15.83
C ARG A 90 3.50 -20.41 -16.24
N LYS A 91 3.36 -19.94 -17.49
CA LYS A 91 4.00 -18.69 -17.92
C LYS A 91 3.55 -17.55 -17.01
N VAL A 92 4.48 -16.63 -16.77
CA VAL A 92 4.28 -15.50 -15.85
C VAL A 92 4.33 -14.19 -16.62
N GLU A 93 3.40 -13.30 -16.33
CA GLU A 93 3.43 -11.89 -16.71
C GLU A 93 3.70 -11.01 -15.50
N MET A 94 4.73 -10.18 -15.59
CA MET A 94 5.09 -9.22 -14.57
C MET A 94 4.75 -7.82 -15.03
N ILE A 95 3.94 -7.10 -14.25
CA ILE A 95 3.52 -5.74 -14.56
C ILE A 95 4.15 -4.77 -13.56
N ALA A 96 4.82 -3.73 -14.07
CA ALA A 96 5.45 -2.71 -13.22
C ALA A 96 5.41 -1.30 -13.85
N TRP A 97 4.95 -0.31 -13.09
CA TRP A 97 4.98 1.12 -13.46
C TRP A 97 5.53 1.99 -12.32
N GLU A 98 6.16 1.34 -11.35
CA GLU A 98 6.53 1.90 -10.06
C GLU A 98 7.55 0.97 -9.36
N SER A 99 8.22 1.45 -8.31
CA SER A 99 9.37 0.76 -7.69
C SER A 99 9.08 -0.62 -7.08
N PHE A 100 7.95 -0.82 -6.38
CA PHE A 100 7.70 -2.11 -5.73
C PHE A 100 7.42 -3.20 -6.78
N GLY A 101 6.57 -2.91 -7.76
CA GLY A 101 6.38 -3.76 -8.94
C GLY A 101 7.68 -4.09 -9.67
N ALA A 102 8.57 -3.11 -9.86
CA ALA A 102 9.89 -3.35 -10.47
C ALA A 102 10.80 -4.24 -9.61
N GLY A 103 10.64 -4.18 -8.28
CA GLY A 103 11.24 -5.13 -7.34
C GLY A 103 10.76 -6.55 -7.60
N TRP A 104 9.44 -6.76 -7.68
CA TRP A 104 8.84 -8.07 -7.97
C TRP A 104 9.30 -8.63 -9.32
N VAL A 105 9.39 -7.79 -10.37
CA VAL A 105 10.00 -8.17 -11.66
C VAL A 105 11.42 -8.70 -11.46
N THR A 106 12.24 -7.99 -10.67
CA THR A 106 13.62 -8.39 -10.39
C THR A 106 13.68 -9.73 -9.67
N ASP A 107 12.82 -9.96 -8.68
CA ASP A 107 12.80 -11.20 -7.90
C ASP A 107 12.38 -12.39 -8.77
N VAL A 108 11.36 -12.24 -9.60
CA VAL A 108 10.90 -13.29 -10.52
C VAL A 108 11.92 -13.59 -11.61
N VAL A 109 12.42 -12.57 -12.32
CA VAL A 109 13.29 -12.77 -13.49
C VAL A 109 14.72 -13.11 -13.08
N LYS A 110 15.28 -12.44 -12.06
CA LYS A 110 16.71 -12.59 -11.72
C LYS A 110 16.95 -13.60 -10.60
N GLN A 111 16.07 -13.68 -9.60
CA GLN A 111 16.28 -14.57 -8.45
C GLN A 111 15.65 -15.94 -8.68
N LEU A 112 14.37 -15.99 -9.04
CA LEU A 112 13.66 -17.24 -9.38
C LEU A 112 14.02 -17.75 -10.78
N LYS A 113 14.58 -16.89 -11.64
CA LYS A 113 15.01 -17.24 -13.02
C LYS A 113 13.86 -17.76 -13.88
N ILE A 114 12.66 -17.25 -13.65
CA ILE A 114 11.49 -17.55 -14.48
C ILE A 114 11.59 -16.71 -15.76
N ASP A 115 11.40 -17.35 -16.92
CA ASP A 115 11.23 -16.68 -18.21
C ASP A 115 9.84 -16.02 -18.27
N ALA A 116 9.73 -14.86 -17.63
CA ALA A 116 8.50 -14.08 -17.54
C ALA A 116 8.42 -13.03 -18.65
N GLU A 117 7.21 -12.79 -19.15
CA GLU A 117 6.93 -11.62 -19.97
C GLU A 117 6.81 -10.39 -19.06
N VAL A 118 7.61 -9.35 -19.32
CA VAL A 118 7.64 -8.14 -18.50
C VAL A 118 7.00 -7.00 -19.27
N LYS A 119 5.95 -6.40 -18.69
CA LYS A 119 5.29 -5.20 -19.20
C LYS A 119 5.57 -4.05 -18.24
N THR A 120 6.20 -2.98 -18.74
CA THR A 120 6.52 -1.80 -17.92
C THR A 120 5.99 -0.50 -18.49
N ALA A 121 5.74 0.47 -17.61
CA ALA A 121 5.43 1.85 -17.95
C ALA A 121 6.29 2.81 -17.11
N ASP A 122 6.46 4.04 -17.62
CA ASP A 122 7.18 5.09 -16.90
C ASP A 122 6.36 5.63 -15.72
N TYR A 123 7.02 6.33 -14.80
CA TYR A 123 6.36 6.96 -13.66
C TYR A 123 5.28 7.95 -14.12
N GLY A 124 4.07 7.80 -13.56
CA GLY A 124 2.92 8.63 -13.93
C GLY A 124 2.04 8.02 -15.03
N GLU A 125 2.49 6.89 -15.61
CA GLU A 125 1.75 6.10 -16.59
C GLU A 125 1.44 4.69 -16.04
N ILE A 126 0.62 3.93 -16.76
CA ILE A 126 0.35 2.52 -16.53
C ILE A 126 0.42 1.77 -17.86
N VAL A 127 0.73 0.48 -17.82
CA VAL A 127 0.72 -0.36 -19.03
C VAL A 127 -0.69 -0.49 -19.61
N ASP A 128 -0.78 -0.89 -20.87
CA ASP A 128 -2.05 -1.34 -21.44
C ASP A 128 -2.46 -2.69 -20.83
N LEU A 129 -3.32 -2.63 -19.80
CA LEU A 129 -3.82 -3.79 -19.07
C LEU A 129 -4.67 -4.73 -19.93
N SER A 130 -5.20 -4.27 -21.07
CA SER A 130 -5.97 -5.14 -21.98
C SER A 130 -5.09 -6.17 -22.70
N THR A 131 -3.77 -5.97 -22.69
CA THR A 131 -2.79 -6.87 -23.31
C THR A 131 -2.34 -8.01 -22.39
N VAL A 132 -2.87 -8.09 -21.17
CA VAL A 132 -2.53 -9.15 -20.21
C VAL A 132 -3.16 -10.46 -20.63
N ASN A 133 -2.37 -11.53 -20.70
CA ASN A 133 -2.88 -12.83 -21.14
C ASN A 133 -3.55 -13.58 -19.97
N PRO A 134 -4.85 -13.93 -20.07
CA PRO A 134 -5.56 -14.66 -19.01
C PRO A 134 -5.06 -16.10 -18.78
N ALA A 135 -4.24 -16.65 -19.69
CA ALA A 135 -3.61 -17.96 -19.52
C ALA A 135 -2.36 -17.93 -18.63
N HIS A 136 -1.78 -16.75 -18.39
CA HIS A 136 -0.56 -16.55 -17.62
C HIS A 136 -0.87 -16.21 -16.16
N ASP A 137 -0.01 -16.65 -15.23
CA ASP A 137 -0.03 -16.09 -13.89
C ASP A 137 0.46 -14.63 -13.97
N VAL A 138 -0.26 -13.67 -13.38
CA VAL A 138 0.07 -12.25 -13.45
C VAL A 138 0.41 -11.70 -12.07
N VAL A 139 1.51 -10.95 -11.97
CA VAL A 139 1.93 -10.27 -10.74
C VAL A 139 1.93 -8.76 -10.98
N PHE A 140 1.26 -8.01 -10.10
CA PHE A 140 1.13 -6.56 -10.22
C PHE A 140 0.88 -5.91 -8.86
N THR A 141 1.09 -4.60 -8.78
CA THR A 141 0.65 -3.79 -7.64
C THR A 141 -0.71 -3.16 -7.94
N TRP A 142 -1.65 -3.15 -7.01
CA TRP A 142 -2.93 -2.47 -7.25
C TRP A 142 -2.77 -0.95 -7.28
N ASN A 143 -1.89 -0.44 -6.43
CA ASN A 143 -1.61 0.98 -6.30
C ASN A 143 -0.11 1.22 -6.21
N GLY A 144 0.44 1.90 -7.21
CA GLY A 144 1.82 2.32 -7.26
C GLY A 144 2.10 3.44 -6.29
N THR A 145 2.52 3.10 -5.07
CA THR A 145 2.79 4.08 -4.00
C THR A 145 3.87 5.09 -4.40
N THR A 146 4.78 4.72 -5.29
CA THR A 146 5.92 5.57 -5.70
C THR A 146 5.61 6.43 -6.92
N SER A 147 4.64 6.04 -7.74
CA SER A 147 4.23 6.75 -8.96
C SER A 147 2.94 7.54 -8.81
N GLY A 148 2.13 7.24 -7.79
CA GLY A 148 0.80 7.82 -7.62
C GLY A 148 -0.21 7.34 -8.66
N VAL A 149 0.05 6.17 -9.26
CA VAL A 149 -0.78 5.54 -10.29
C VAL A 149 -1.40 4.26 -9.73
N LYS A 150 -2.72 4.12 -9.83
CA LYS A 150 -3.48 2.92 -9.45
C LYS A 150 -4.05 2.20 -10.67
N VAL A 151 -4.32 0.91 -10.50
CA VAL A 151 -5.18 0.15 -11.41
C VAL A 151 -6.58 0.78 -11.40
N PRO A 152 -7.17 1.12 -12.57
CA PRO A 152 -8.42 1.86 -12.63
C PRO A 152 -9.63 1.03 -12.18
N ASN A 153 -9.67 -0.27 -12.54
CA ASN A 153 -10.69 -1.23 -12.16
C ASN A 153 -10.21 -2.67 -12.43
N GLY A 154 -11.04 -3.68 -12.15
CA GLY A 154 -10.74 -5.09 -12.38
C GLY A 154 -11.19 -5.66 -13.73
N ASP A 155 -11.73 -4.86 -14.64
CA ASP A 155 -12.40 -5.37 -15.85
C ASP A 155 -11.43 -6.04 -16.84
N TRP A 156 -10.14 -5.69 -16.77
CA TRP A 156 -9.08 -6.31 -17.55
C TRP A 156 -8.72 -7.72 -17.08
N ILE A 157 -9.12 -8.12 -15.87
CA ILE A 157 -8.90 -9.47 -15.35
C ILE A 157 -10.10 -10.33 -15.74
N ALA A 158 -9.88 -11.31 -16.62
CA ALA A 158 -10.93 -12.24 -17.04
C ALA A 158 -11.44 -13.10 -15.86
N ASP A 159 -12.75 -13.35 -15.83
CA ASP A 159 -13.38 -14.20 -14.81
C ASP A 159 -13.07 -15.69 -15.02
N ASP A 160 -12.92 -16.11 -16.28
CA ASP A 160 -12.60 -17.47 -16.72
C ASP A 160 -11.09 -17.67 -17.01
N ARG A 161 -10.23 -16.82 -16.43
CA ARG A 161 -8.77 -16.93 -16.57
C ARG A 161 -8.26 -18.28 -16.06
N ASP A 162 -7.26 -18.82 -16.75
CA ASP A 162 -6.57 -20.03 -16.28
C ASP A 162 -5.46 -19.69 -15.27
N GLY A 163 -4.79 -18.55 -15.46
CA GLY A 163 -3.70 -18.09 -14.60
C GLY A 163 -4.20 -17.52 -13.27
N LEU A 164 -3.29 -17.48 -12.29
CA LEU A 164 -3.51 -16.81 -11.02
C LEU A 164 -3.11 -15.34 -11.10
N THR A 165 -3.88 -14.48 -10.45
CA THR A 165 -3.49 -13.08 -10.21
C THR A 165 -2.89 -12.93 -8.82
N ILE A 166 -1.69 -12.38 -8.73
CA ILE A 166 -1.00 -12.06 -7.47
C ILE A 166 -0.88 -10.53 -7.37
N CYS A 167 -1.61 -9.96 -6.42
CA CYS A 167 -1.81 -8.53 -6.26
C CYS A 167 -1.18 -8.02 -4.96
N ASP A 168 -0.15 -7.18 -5.07
CA ASP A 168 0.31 -6.34 -3.97
C ASP A 168 -0.66 -5.16 -3.80
N ALA A 169 -1.48 -5.23 -2.77
CA ALA A 169 -2.47 -4.23 -2.41
C ALA A 169 -2.02 -3.37 -1.22
N THR A 170 -0.72 -3.30 -0.91
CA THR A 170 -0.22 -2.67 0.33
C THR A 170 -0.72 -1.24 0.55
N SER A 171 -0.84 -0.46 -0.53
CA SER A 171 -1.33 0.92 -0.46
C SER A 171 -2.77 1.11 -0.95
N ALA A 172 -3.48 0.01 -1.22
CA ALA A 172 -4.83 -0.01 -1.75
C ALA A 172 -5.84 -0.64 -0.78
N ALA A 173 -5.48 -1.74 -0.12
CA ALA A 173 -6.32 -2.41 0.86
C ALA A 173 -6.80 -1.40 1.93
N PHE A 174 -8.11 -1.39 2.19
CA PHE A 174 -8.83 -0.44 3.04
C PHE A 174 -9.07 0.97 2.47
N ALA A 175 -8.59 1.31 1.27
CA ALA A 175 -8.80 2.64 0.66
C ALA A 175 -9.27 2.60 -0.79
N GLN A 176 -9.34 1.42 -1.41
CA GLN A 176 -9.80 1.21 -2.77
C GLN A 176 -10.60 -0.09 -2.83
N ASP A 177 -11.54 -0.17 -3.78
CA ASP A 177 -12.25 -1.42 -4.05
C ASP A 177 -11.31 -2.46 -4.65
N LEU A 178 -11.33 -3.67 -4.10
CA LEU A 178 -10.57 -4.82 -4.58
C LEU A 178 -11.55 -5.89 -5.06
N PRO A 179 -11.50 -6.30 -6.34
CA PRO A 179 -12.44 -7.29 -6.88
C PRO A 179 -12.02 -8.70 -6.46
N TRP A 180 -12.34 -9.10 -5.21
CA TRP A 180 -11.84 -10.35 -4.59
C TRP A 180 -11.92 -11.59 -5.49
N GLN A 181 -13.05 -11.78 -6.19
CA GLN A 181 -13.26 -12.94 -7.09
C GLN A 181 -12.26 -12.99 -8.27
N LYS A 182 -11.68 -11.84 -8.63
CA LYS A 182 -10.65 -11.67 -9.64
C LYS A 182 -9.23 -11.69 -9.07
N LEU A 183 -9.07 -11.77 -7.75
CA LEU A 183 -7.77 -11.76 -7.07
C LEU A 183 -7.48 -13.09 -6.39
N ASP A 184 -6.62 -13.91 -7.00
CA ASP A 184 -6.30 -15.23 -6.45
C ASP A 184 -5.38 -15.17 -5.22
N VAL A 185 -4.42 -14.24 -5.22
CA VAL A 185 -3.60 -13.88 -4.07
C VAL A 185 -3.58 -12.38 -3.92
N THR A 186 -3.94 -11.89 -2.73
CA THR A 186 -3.80 -10.47 -2.39
C THR A 186 -2.92 -10.34 -1.16
N THR A 187 -1.96 -9.43 -1.20
CA THR A 187 -1.07 -9.16 -0.08
C THR A 187 -1.15 -7.69 0.33
N PHE A 188 -0.96 -7.42 1.61
CA PHE A 188 -0.77 -6.05 2.11
C PHE A 188 -0.09 -6.08 3.47
N SER A 189 0.13 -4.93 4.09
CA SER A 189 0.67 -4.82 5.45
C SER A 189 0.01 -3.70 6.24
N TRP A 190 0.16 -3.74 7.56
CA TRP A 190 -0.64 -2.90 8.46
C TRP A 190 -0.26 -1.41 8.46
N GLN A 191 0.98 -1.08 8.09
CA GLN A 191 1.56 0.26 8.25
C GLN A 191 1.21 1.30 7.19
N LYS A 192 0.30 0.98 6.26
CA LYS A 192 -0.19 1.95 5.27
C LYS A 192 -1.55 2.51 5.65
N VAL A 193 -2.63 2.05 5.01
CA VAL A 193 -3.94 2.72 5.08
C VAL A 193 -4.51 2.83 6.49
N LEU A 194 -4.29 1.82 7.34
CA LEU A 194 -4.76 1.83 8.72
C LEU A 194 -3.75 2.39 9.72
N GLY A 195 -2.54 2.78 9.29
CA GLY A 195 -1.53 3.36 10.16
C GLY A 195 -0.97 2.41 11.22
N GLY A 196 -1.16 1.10 11.07
CA GLY A 196 -0.70 0.11 12.04
C GLY A 196 0.82 0.05 12.17
N GLU A 197 1.33 -0.65 13.18
CA GLU A 197 2.76 -0.95 13.27
C GLU A 197 3.21 -1.86 12.12
N ALA A 198 4.44 -1.63 11.64
CA ALA A 198 5.03 -2.38 10.54
C ALA A 198 5.47 -3.80 10.97
N ALA A 199 6.13 -4.50 10.04
CA ALA A 199 6.71 -5.85 10.17
C ALA A 199 5.77 -7.04 9.97
N HIS A 200 4.44 -6.83 9.95
CA HIS A 200 3.46 -7.88 9.67
C HIS A 200 2.83 -7.69 8.30
N GLY A 201 2.94 -8.74 7.47
CA GLY A 201 2.23 -8.86 6.22
C GLY A 201 0.93 -9.63 6.41
N MET A 202 0.02 -9.44 5.46
CA MET A 202 -1.22 -10.16 5.30
C MET A 202 -1.16 -10.87 3.95
N ILE A 203 -1.53 -12.14 3.92
CA ILE A 203 -1.72 -12.89 2.68
C ILE A 203 -3.16 -13.42 2.64
N VAL A 204 -3.85 -13.14 1.55
CA VAL A 204 -5.22 -13.57 1.29
C VAL A 204 -5.20 -14.51 0.10
N LEU A 205 -5.68 -15.73 0.26
CA LEU A 205 -5.62 -16.80 -0.73
C LEU A 205 -7.03 -17.23 -1.12
N SER A 206 -7.34 -17.16 -2.41
CA SER A 206 -8.54 -17.76 -3.01
C SER A 206 -8.50 -19.30 -2.95
N PRO A 207 -9.63 -19.97 -3.20
CA PRO A 207 -9.65 -21.42 -3.41
C PRO A 207 -8.69 -21.90 -4.51
N ARG A 208 -8.54 -21.15 -5.60
CA ARG A 208 -7.63 -21.49 -6.71
C ARG A 208 -6.16 -21.41 -6.29
N ALA A 209 -5.78 -20.40 -5.51
CA ALA A 209 -4.43 -20.32 -4.96
C ALA A 209 -4.15 -21.45 -3.96
N VAL A 210 -5.12 -21.81 -3.12
CA VAL A 210 -5.00 -22.96 -2.22
C VAL A 210 -4.86 -24.27 -3.00
N GLU A 211 -5.65 -24.47 -4.07
CA GLU A 211 -5.52 -25.64 -4.95
C GLU A 211 -4.11 -25.73 -5.55
N ARG A 212 -3.59 -24.62 -6.11
CA ARG A 212 -2.21 -24.55 -6.63
C ARG A 212 -1.18 -24.93 -5.56
N LEU A 213 -1.32 -24.43 -4.32
CA LEU A 213 -0.40 -24.77 -3.23
C LEU A 213 -0.40 -26.27 -2.90
N GLU A 214 -1.53 -26.95 -3.07
CA GLU A 214 -1.67 -28.39 -2.77
C GLU A 214 -1.32 -29.31 -3.95
N SER A 215 -1.42 -28.82 -5.19
CA SER A 215 -1.19 -29.61 -6.41
C SER A 215 0.18 -29.41 -7.04
N TYR A 216 0.81 -28.25 -6.85
CA TYR A 216 2.09 -27.88 -7.46
C TYR A 216 3.21 -27.81 -6.41
N THR A 217 4.40 -28.23 -6.82
CA THR A 217 5.64 -28.08 -6.02
C THR A 217 6.66 -27.30 -6.85
N PRO A 218 7.13 -26.14 -6.37
CA PRO A 218 8.15 -25.36 -7.05
C PRO A 218 9.45 -26.15 -7.28
N ALA A 219 10.14 -25.84 -8.38
CA ALA A 219 11.41 -26.48 -8.74
C ALA A 219 12.59 -26.09 -7.82
N TRP A 220 12.41 -25.08 -6.97
CA TRP A 220 13.42 -24.56 -6.04
C TRP A 220 13.10 -24.90 -4.59
N PRO A 221 14.13 -24.98 -3.71
CA PRO A 221 13.90 -25.17 -2.29
C PRO A 221 13.24 -23.95 -1.66
N LEU A 222 12.28 -24.20 -0.75
CA LEU A 222 11.60 -23.14 0.00
C LEU A 222 12.26 -22.92 1.37
N PRO A 223 12.72 -21.70 1.70
CA PRO A 223 13.07 -21.31 3.06
C PRO A 223 11.90 -21.54 4.01
N LYS A 224 12.19 -21.88 5.28
CA LYS A 224 11.14 -22.15 6.28
C LYS A 224 10.11 -21.02 6.38
N ILE A 225 10.56 -19.77 6.29
CA ILE A 225 9.71 -18.59 6.44
C ILE A 225 8.67 -18.44 5.33
N PHE A 226 8.85 -19.10 4.18
CA PHE A 226 7.91 -19.07 3.05
C PHE A 226 7.02 -20.30 2.96
N ARG A 227 7.22 -21.36 3.76
CA ARG A 227 6.47 -22.60 3.58
C ARG A 227 5.03 -22.46 4.06
N LEU A 228 4.09 -22.51 3.12
CA LEU A 228 2.65 -22.53 3.39
C LEU A 228 2.06 -23.93 3.43
N THR A 229 2.79 -24.94 2.95
CA THR A 229 2.34 -26.32 2.90
C THR A 229 3.28 -27.28 3.63
N LYS A 230 2.73 -28.41 4.06
CA LYS A 230 3.46 -29.52 4.66
C LYS A 230 2.81 -30.83 4.21
N GLY A 231 3.57 -31.68 3.51
CA GLY A 231 3.07 -32.96 3.00
C GLY A 231 1.99 -32.80 1.93
N GLY A 232 2.12 -31.80 1.05
CA GLY A 232 1.15 -31.53 -0.02
C GLY A 232 -0.16 -30.89 0.45
N LYS A 233 -0.23 -30.43 1.71
CA LYS A 233 -1.42 -29.81 2.29
C LYS A 233 -1.12 -28.48 2.94
N LEU A 234 -2.09 -27.58 2.86
CA LEU A 234 -1.99 -26.26 3.48
C LEU A 234 -1.82 -26.36 5.00
N ILE A 235 -0.96 -25.51 5.57
CA ILE A 235 -0.79 -25.41 7.03
C ILE A 235 -1.94 -24.57 7.60
N ASP A 236 -3.08 -25.21 7.89
CA ASP A 236 -4.33 -24.56 8.31
C ASP A 236 -4.17 -23.61 9.51
N GLY A 237 -3.24 -23.91 10.42
CA GLY A 237 -2.95 -23.06 11.59
C GLY A 237 -2.59 -21.61 11.24
N VAL A 238 -1.87 -21.37 10.13
CA VAL A 238 -1.48 -20.01 9.68
C VAL A 238 -2.71 -19.12 9.44
N PHE A 239 -3.85 -19.73 9.13
CA PHE A 239 -5.09 -19.06 8.78
C PHE A 239 -6.11 -19.06 9.93
N ARG A 240 -5.71 -19.53 11.12
CA ARG A 240 -6.57 -19.70 12.31
C ARG A 240 -5.90 -19.20 13.59
N GLY A 241 -5.19 -18.08 13.47
CA GLY A 241 -4.54 -17.42 14.61
C GLY A 241 -3.19 -18.02 15.02
N GLU A 242 -2.54 -18.79 14.16
CA GLU A 242 -1.11 -19.11 14.29
C GLU A 242 -0.28 -18.39 13.21
N THR A 243 1.02 -18.30 13.44
CA THR A 243 1.98 -17.72 12.50
C THR A 243 3.20 -18.65 12.37
N ILE A 244 3.97 -18.49 11.28
CA ILE A 244 5.15 -19.34 11.00
C ILE A 244 6.22 -19.18 12.10
N ASN A 245 6.47 -17.96 12.54
CA ASN A 245 7.36 -17.59 13.63
C ASN A 245 6.62 -16.71 14.66
N THR A 246 7.30 -16.33 15.74
CA THR A 246 6.73 -15.48 16.79
C THR A 246 6.41 -14.08 16.25
N PRO A 247 5.16 -13.61 16.31
CA PRO A 247 4.77 -12.26 15.92
C PRO A 247 4.89 -11.27 17.11
N SER A 248 4.91 -9.97 16.83
CA SER A 248 4.73 -8.94 17.87
C SER A 248 3.26 -8.86 18.28
N MET A 249 2.93 -9.28 19.50
CA MET A 249 1.58 -9.13 20.03
C MET A 249 1.20 -7.68 20.34
N LEU A 250 2.18 -6.77 20.47
CA LEU A 250 1.93 -5.33 20.59
C LEU A 250 1.39 -4.77 19.27
N ALA A 251 2.00 -5.16 18.14
CA ALA A 251 1.54 -4.75 16.81
C ALA A 251 0.17 -5.34 16.48
N VAL A 252 -0.12 -6.56 16.95
CA VAL A 252 -1.46 -7.16 16.81
C VAL A 252 -2.51 -6.33 17.56
N GLU A 253 -2.22 -5.90 18.79
CA GLU A 253 -3.15 -5.05 19.56
C GLU A 253 -3.38 -3.69 18.88
N ASP A 254 -2.33 -3.11 18.32
CA ASP A 254 -2.39 -1.85 17.55
C ASP A 254 -3.24 -2.00 16.28
N TYR A 255 -3.08 -3.10 15.55
CA TYR A 255 -3.90 -3.39 14.38
C TYR A 255 -5.37 -3.66 14.74
N LEU A 256 -5.63 -4.36 15.85
CA LEU A 256 -7.00 -4.56 16.35
C LEU A 256 -7.67 -3.22 16.69
N PHE A 257 -6.95 -2.30 17.34
CA PHE A 257 -7.44 -0.95 17.57
C PHE A 257 -7.76 -0.23 16.24
N ALA A 258 -6.89 -0.34 15.24
CA ALA A 258 -7.12 0.28 13.93
C ALA A 258 -8.35 -0.32 13.21
N LEU A 259 -8.60 -1.63 13.34
CA LEU A 259 -9.81 -2.27 12.82
C LEU A 259 -11.08 -1.79 13.55
N ASP A 260 -11.04 -1.64 14.87
CA ASP A 260 -12.16 -1.08 15.64
C ASP A 260 -12.44 0.38 15.24
N TRP A 261 -11.39 1.16 15.04
CA TRP A 261 -11.52 2.52 14.53
C TRP A 261 -12.12 2.53 13.12
N ALA A 262 -11.65 1.65 12.22
CA ALA A 262 -12.22 1.48 10.89
C ALA A 262 -13.73 1.23 10.93
N ARG A 263 -14.21 0.36 11.83
CA ARG A 263 -15.66 0.15 12.03
C ARG A 263 -16.37 1.45 12.44
N SER A 264 -15.79 2.20 13.38
CA SER A 264 -16.40 3.42 13.91
C SER A 264 -16.53 4.55 12.88
N VAL A 265 -15.69 4.55 11.84
CA VAL A 265 -15.75 5.54 10.74
C VAL A 265 -16.53 5.05 9.53
N GLY A 266 -17.30 3.95 9.64
CA GLY A 266 -18.16 3.45 8.56
C GLY A 266 -17.57 2.29 7.75
N GLY A 267 -16.59 1.57 8.30
CA GLY A 267 -15.97 0.42 7.65
C GLY A 267 -15.22 0.80 6.38
N LEU A 268 -15.13 -0.13 5.42
CA LEU A 268 -14.41 0.09 4.16
C LEU A 268 -14.91 1.32 3.38
N GLN A 269 -16.22 1.50 3.26
CA GLN A 269 -16.79 2.62 2.51
C GLN A 269 -16.48 3.97 3.19
N GLY A 270 -16.47 3.99 4.52
CA GLY A 270 -16.00 5.15 5.29
C GLY A 270 -14.53 5.48 5.02
N LEU A 271 -13.65 4.47 5.02
CA LEU A 271 -12.22 4.65 4.75
C LEU A 271 -11.93 5.07 3.31
N ILE A 272 -12.60 4.47 2.32
CA ILE A 272 -12.53 4.89 0.91
C ILE A 272 -12.97 6.34 0.77
N GLY A 273 -14.10 6.71 1.39
CA GLY A 273 -14.62 8.08 1.37
C GLY A 273 -13.63 9.09 1.93
N ARG A 274 -12.98 8.77 3.04
CA ARG A 274 -11.92 9.60 3.64
C ARG A 274 -10.72 9.75 2.71
N ALA A 275 -10.23 8.66 2.12
CA ALA A 275 -9.10 8.72 1.19
C ALA A 275 -9.41 9.55 -0.06
N ASN A 276 -10.61 9.39 -0.62
CA ASN A 276 -11.07 10.18 -1.76
C ASN A 276 -11.18 11.67 -1.41
N ALA A 277 -11.75 12.04 -0.26
CA ALA A 277 -11.85 13.43 0.18
C ALA A 277 -10.47 14.09 0.33
N ASN A 278 -9.51 13.36 0.92
CA ASN A 278 -8.14 13.83 1.07
C ASN A 278 -7.46 14.08 -0.29
N ALA A 279 -7.56 13.13 -1.22
CA ALA A 279 -6.98 13.27 -2.55
C ALA A 279 -7.64 14.40 -3.36
N GLU A 280 -8.97 14.54 -3.27
CA GLU A 280 -9.72 15.60 -3.94
C GLU A 280 -9.30 17.00 -3.46
N ALA A 281 -9.02 17.18 -2.17
CA ALA A 281 -8.49 18.46 -1.66
C ALA A 281 -7.16 18.84 -2.34
N ILE A 282 -6.27 17.86 -2.56
CA ILE A 282 -5.01 18.09 -3.28
C ILE A 282 -5.28 18.34 -4.78
N HIS A 283 -6.17 17.58 -5.40
CA HIS A 283 -6.52 17.76 -6.81
C HIS A 283 -7.09 19.16 -7.07
N ALA A 284 -8.04 19.62 -6.25
CA ALA A 284 -8.57 20.97 -6.29
C ALA A 284 -7.46 22.03 -6.18
N PHE A 285 -6.48 21.81 -5.29
CA PHE A 285 -5.32 22.69 -5.18
C PHE A 285 -4.47 22.69 -6.45
N THR A 286 -4.19 21.54 -7.06
CA THR A 286 -3.45 21.48 -8.34
C THR A 286 -4.19 22.16 -9.47
N TYR A 287 -5.53 22.10 -9.53
CA TYR A 287 -6.30 22.81 -10.55
C TYR A 287 -6.31 24.32 -10.36
N ALA A 288 -6.10 24.79 -9.13
CA ALA A 288 -6.04 26.22 -8.81
C ALA A 288 -4.65 26.85 -9.02
N ASN A 289 -3.62 26.04 -9.30
CA ASN A 289 -2.21 26.48 -9.32
C ASN A 289 -1.49 25.93 -10.56
N ASP A 290 -1.01 26.80 -11.44
CA ASP A 290 -0.35 26.43 -12.71
C ASP A 290 1.08 25.91 -12.57
N TRP A 291 1.66 26.02 -11.37
CA TRP A 291 3.04 25.64 -11.04
C TRP A 291 3.17 24.22 -10.45
N ILE A 292 2.07 23.49 -10.25
CA ILE A 292 2.07 22.15 -9.69
C ILE A 292 0.98 21.27 -10.31
N GLU A 293 1.33 20.03 -10.64
CA GLU A 293 0.39 19.07 -11.23
C GLU A 293 0.60 17.66 -10.68
N ASN A 294 -0.38 16.79 -10.91
CA ASN A 294 -0.24 15.36 -10.60
C ASN A 294 0.83 14.72 -11.49
N LEU A 295 1.62 13.81 -10.90
CA LEU A 295 2.56 12.98 -11.66
C LEU A 295 1.80 12.00 -12.56
N ALA A 296 0.73 11.40 -12.04
CA ALA A 296 -0.19 10.55 -12.80
C ALA A 296 -0.98 11.39 -13.82
N ALA A 297 -0.72 11.13 -15.10
CA ALA A 297 -1.25 11.92 -16.21
C ALA A 297 -2.77 11.74 -16.38
N ASP A 298 -3.21 10.47 -16.44
CA ASP A 298 -4.62 10.11 -16.61
C ASP A 298 -5.39 10.21 -15.27
N PRO A 299 -6.44 11.05 -15.18
CA PRO A 299 -7.30 11.11 -14.00
C PRO A 299 -7.86 9.75 -13.55
N ALA A 300 -8.14 8.83 -14.48
CA ALA A 300 -8.71 7.52 -14.15
C ALA A 300 -7.74 6.63 -13.36
N THR A 301 -6.43 6.88 -13.48
CA THR A 301 -5.37 6.10 -12.82
C THR A 301 -4.75 6.85 -11.65
N ARG A 302 -5.24 8.04 -11.28
CA ARG A 302 -4.73 8.76 -10.11
C ARG A 302 -5.01 8.00 -8.81
N SER A 303 -3.95 7.76 -8.05
CA SER A 303 -4.06 7.19 -6.72
C SER A 303 -4.77 8.16 -5.78
N ASN A 304 -5.76 7.65 -5.03
CA ASN A 304 -6.42 8.39 -3.95
C ASN A 304 -5.66 8.26 -2.61
N THR A 305 -4.62 7.42 -2.52
CA THR A 305 -3.84 7.24 -1.27
C THR A 305 -2.45 7.83 -1.36
N SER A 306 -1.79 7.75 -2.51
CA SER A 306 -0.44 8.28 -2.73
C SER A 306 -0.49 9.34 -3.81
N VAL A 307 -0.73 10.60 -3.44
CA VAL A 307 -0.79 11.68 -4.42
C VAL A 307 0.64 12.17 -4.68
N CYS A 308 1.18 11.80 -5.85
CA CYS A 308 2.49 12.25 -6.32
C CYS A 308 2.31 13.51 -7.17
N LEU A 309 3.08 14.56 -6.88
CA LEU A 309 3.01 15.86 -7.53
C LEU A 309 4.36 16.24 -8.12
N LYS A 310 4.36 16.96 -9.23
CA LYS A 310 5.55 17.58 -9.85
C LYS A 310 5.37 19.09 -9.96
N PHE A 311 6.47 19.83 -9.82
CA PHE A 311 6.49 21.27 -10.03
C PHE A 311 6.76 21.58 -11.52
N THR A 312 5.96 22.47 -12.11
CA THR A 312 5.96 22.78 -13.55
C THR A 312 6.42 24.19 -13.88
N ASP A 313 6.67 25.01 -12.85
CA ASP A 313 7.02 26.42 -13.04
C ASP A 313 8.39 26.58 -13.72
N LYS A 314 8.40 27.34 -14.82
CA LYS A 314 9.61 27.60 -15.63
C LYS A 314 10.68 28.42 -14.88
N ARG A 315 10.32 29.06 -13.76
CA ARG A 315 11.25 29.79 -12.88
C ARG A 315 12.18 28.85 -12.10
N ILE A 316 11.86 27.56 -12.00
CA ILE A 316 12.66 26.57 -11.26
C ILE A 316 13.92 26.24 -12.05
N ALA A 317 15.10 26.45 -11.45
CA ALA A 317 16.38 26.18 -12.10
C ALA A 317 16.78 24.70 -12.05
N ASP A 318 16.56 24.04 -10.92
CA ASP A 318 16.80 22.61 -10.70
C ASP A 318 15.61 22.02 -9.92
N GLY A 319 14.79 21.21 -10.60
CA GLY A 319 13.58 20.63 -10.01
C GLY A 319 13.84 19.71 -8.83
N ALA A 320 14.95 18.95 -8.82
CA ALA A 320 15.26 18.03 -7.74
C ALA A 320 15.68 18.78 -6.48
N SER A 321 16.58 19.75 -6.63
CA SER A 321 17.01 20.63 -5.53
C SER A 321 15.85 21.46 -4.99
N PHE A 322 14.99 21.98 -5.88
CA PHE A 322 13.82 22.78 -5.51
C PHE A 322 12.78 21.98 -4.74
N ALA A 323 12.37 20.80 -5.24
CA ALA A 323 11.39 19.96 -4.55
C ALA A 323 11.88 19.55 -3.15
N LYS A 324 13.17 19.22 -3.02
CA LYS A 324 13.79 18.93 -1.73
C LYS A 324 13.79 20.13 -0.78
N ALA A 325 14.02 21.34 -1.30
CA ALA A 325 14.00 22.57 -0.51
C ALA A 325 12.58 22.90 -0.01
N VAL A 326 11.56 22.77 -0.86
CA VAL A 326 10.15 22.95 -0.48
C VAL A 326 9.75 21.97 0.63
N ALA A 327 10.04 20.67 0.46
CA ALA A 327 9.75 19.66 1.48
C ALA A 327 10.45 19.97 2.81
N LYS A 328 11.74 20.31 2.78
CA LYS A 328 12.52 20.68 3.97
C LYS A 328 11.98 21.94 4.66
N ARG A 329 11.51 22.92 3.89
CA ARG A 329 10.91 24.15 4.44
C ARG A 329 9.61 23.84 5.19
N LEU A 330 8.75 23.01 4.62
CA LEU A 330 7.51 22.59 5.27
C LEU A 330 7.78 21.75 6.53
N GLU A 331 8.81 20.89 6.48
CA GLU A 331 9.25 20.10 7.64
C GLU A 331 9.79 21.01 8.77
N ALA A 332 10.62 22.00 8.44
CA ALA A 332 11.18 22.94 9.41
C ALA A 332 10.11 23.77 10.14
N GLU A 333 8.99 24.03 9.45
CA GLU A 333 7.82 24.68 10.04
C GLU A 333 6.89 23.70 10.77
N GLY A 334 7.15 22.40 10.75
CA GLY A 334 6.30 21.38 11.35
C GLY A 334 4.93 21.27 10.66
N ILE A 335 4.86 21.60 9.37
CA ILE A 335 3.62 21.61 8.58
C ILE A 335 3.40 20.29 7.85
N ALA A 336 4.45 19.77 7.23
CA ALA A 336 4.38 18.51 6.51
C ALA A 336 5.70 17.75 6.67
N LEU A 337 5.59 16.51 7.14
CA LEU A 337 6.70 15.61 7.38
C LEU A 337 6.74 14.53 6.29
N ASP A 338 7.94 14.19 5.83
CA ASP A 338 8.21 13.04 4.95
C ASP A 338 7.48 13.04 3.60
N ILE A 339 7.19 14.24 3.05
CA ILE A 339 6.48 14.41 1.76
C ILE A 339 7.38 14.44 0.53
N GLY A 340 8.67 14.10 0.66
CA GLY A 340 9.56 13.99 -0.48
C GLY A 340 9.11 12.89 -1.45
N ALA A 341 9.33 13.08 -2.75
CA ALA A 341 9.16 12.01 -3.73
C ALA A 341 10.00 10.77 -3.38
N TYR A 342 9.57 9.61 -3.88
CA TYR A 342 10.37 8.39 -3.76
C TYR A 342 11.72 8.57 -4.46
N ARG A 343 12.78 7.96 -3.93
CA ARG A 343 14.17 8.16 -4.40
C ARG A 343 14.33 7.96 -5.92
N ASP A 344 13.65 6.95 -6.45
CA ASP A 344 13.79 6.54 -7.86
C ASP A 344 12.68 7.16 -8.75
N ALA A 345 11.78 7.97 -8.17
CA ALA A 345 10.73 8.69 -8.89
C ALA A 345 11.21 10.07 -9.40
N PRO A 346 10.51 10.68 -10.38
CA PRO A 346 10.77 12.05 -10.79
C PRO A 346 10.72 13.04 -9.62
N ALA A 347 11.46 14.16 -9.76
CA ALA A 347 11.49 15.22 -8.76
C ALA A 347 10.08 15.78 -8.48
N GLY A 348 9.74 15.90 -7.20
CA GLY A 348 8.41 16.29 -6.79
C GLY A 348 8.12 16.03 -5.33
N LEU A 349 6.83 15.95 -5.01
CA LEU A 349 6.31 15.63 -3.68
C LEU A 349 5.46 14.36 -3.74
N ARG A 350 5.35 13.67 -2.61
CA ARG A 350 4.43 12.56 -2.43
C ARG A 350 3.69 12.73 -1.10
N ILE A 351 2.40 12.95 -1.18
CA ILE A 351 1.55 13.23 -0.02
C ILE A 351 0.59 12.06 0.18
N TRP A 352 0.68 11.42 1.35
CA TRP A 352 -0.22 10.35 1.72
C TRP A 352 -1.61 10.88 2.09
N CYS A 353 -2.63 10.29 1.48
CA CYS A 353 -4.04 10.63 1.63
C CYS A 353 -4.87 9.47 2.20
N GLY A 354 -4.24 8.41 2.72
CA GLY A 354 -4.96 7.23 3.24
C GLY A 354 -5.90 7.53 4.41
N GLY A 355 -6.70 6.54 4.80
CA GLY A 355 -7.88 6.72 5.65
C GLY A 355 -7.63 7.41 7.00
N THR A 356 -6.45 7.27 7.60
CA THR A 356 -6.09 7.85 8.90
C THR A 356 -5.75 9.35 8.87
N VAL A 357 -5.54 9.93 7.69
CA VAL A 357 -5.30 11.38 7.53
C VAL A 357 -6.64 12.13 7.55
N GLU A 358 -6.72 13.25 8.25
CA GLU A 358 -7.89 14.13 8.23
C GLU A 358 -7.82 15.10 7.04
N THR A 359 -8.95 15.31 6.36
CA THR A 359 -9.03 16.25 5.24
C THR A 359 -8.69 17.67 5.68
N SER A 360 -9.06 18.05 6.91
CA SER A 360 -8.69 19.35 7.48
C SER A 360 -7.18 19.55 7.64
N ASP A 361 -6.42 18.47 7.86
CA ASP A 361 -4.95 18.55 7.92
C ASP A 361 -4.36 18.78 6.53
N ILE A 362 -4.92 18.16 5.49
CA ILE A 362 -4.55 18.41 4.09
C ILE A 362 -4.89 19.86 3.71
N GLU A 363 -6.12 20.30 3.95
CA GLU A 363 -6.57 21.67 3.65
C GLU A 363 -5.75 22.73 4.39
N ALA A 364 -5.33 22.46 5.63
CA ALA A 364 -4.44 23.36 6.37
C ALA A 364 -3.02 23.37 5.81
N MET A 365 -2.52 22.25 5.26
CA MET A 365 -1.16 22.12 4.71
C MET A 365 -1.03 22.80 3.32
N LEU A 366 -2.07 22.78 2.50
CA LEU A 366 -2.00 23.27 1.11
C LEU A 366 -1.64 24.77 0.97
N PRO A 367 -2.18 25.71 1.76
CA PRO A 367 -1.74 27.10 1.75
C PRO A 367 -0.26 27.28 2.11
N TRP A 368 0.26 26.42 3.00
CA TRP A 368 1.68 26.43 3.33
C TRP A 368 2.55 25.89 2.20
N LEU A 369 2.05 24.92 1.43
CA LEU A 369 2.74 24.45 0.23
C LEU A 369 2.89 25.58 -0.80
N ALA A 370 1.84 26.39 -1.01
CA ALA A 370 1.93 27.59 -1.86
C ALA A 370 2.92 28.62 -1.32
N TRP A 371 2.91 28.87 -0.01
CA TRP A 371 3.90 29.75 0.65
C TRP A 371 5.33 29.23 0.46
N ALA A 372 5.55 27.93 0.70
CA ALA A 372 6.87 27.32 0.60
C ALA A 372 7.40 27.37 -0.83
N PHE A 373 6.53 27.12 -1.81
CA PHE A 373 6.84 27.28 -3.23
C PHE A 373 7.34 28.70 -3.55
N GLU A 374 6.56 29.75 -3.24
CA GLU A 374 6.97 31.13 -3.55
C GLU A 374 8.23 31.55 -2.77
N ALA A 375 8.39 31.08 -1.53
CA ALA A 375 9.59 31.33 -0.74
C ALA A 375 10.85 30.72 -1.38
N GLU A 376 10.76 29.50 -1.92
CA GLU A 376 11.86 28.86 -2.63
C GLU A 376 12.11 29.48 -4.02
N ILE A 377 11.07 29.99 -4.70
CA ILE A 377 11.26 30.77 -5.93
C ILE A 377 12.04 32.06 -5.64
N ALA A 378 11.73 32.74 -4.54
CA ALA A 378 12.44 33.95 -4.14
C ALA A 378 13.90 33.67 -3.72
N ALA A 379 14.17 32.52 -3.10
CA ALA A 379 15.50 32.14 -2.61
C ALA A 379 16.47 31.65 -3.70
N GLN A 380 15.98 31.30 -4.90
CA GLN A 380 16.81 30.94 -6.06
C GLN A 380 17.35 32.14 -6.84
N ARG A 381 16.82 33.34 -6.58
CA ARG A 381 17.27 34.60 -7.19
C ARG A 381 18.47 35.16 -6.44
#